data_AF-A0A1I0U9P3-F1
#
_entry.id   AF-A0A1I0U9P3-F1
#
_cell.length_a   1.000
_cell.length_b   1.000
_cell.length_c   1.000
_cell.angle_alpha   90.00
_cell.angle_beta   90.00
_cell.angle_gamma   90.00
#
_symmetry.space_group_name_H-M   'P 1'
#
loop_
_entity.id
_entity.type
_entity.pdbx_description
1 polymer ?
#
loop_
_entity_poly.entity_id
_entity_poly.type
_entity_poly.pdbx_seq_one_letter_code
_entity_poly.pdbx_strand_id
1 'polypeptide(L)'
;MTLSIGRTVLYTLSADDAAAITKRRADFAEHRKTDDYRDTGYVAHVGNQVREGDVFPAVVIRVWEAAGSANLHVLLDGTDTFWACSVSEGKGPRTWAWPPRV
;
A
#
# COMPACT_ATOMS: atom_id res chain seq x y z
N MET A 1 15.45 -2.72 -15.15
CA MET A 1 16.19 -2.66 -13.86
C MET A 1 15.97 -4.00 -13.17
N THR A 2 16.95 -4.54 -12.46
CA THR A 2 16.77 -5.80 -11.72
C THR A 2 15.94 -5.55 -10.46
N LEU A 3 14.92 -6.37 -10.23
CA LEU A 3 14.11 -6.32 -9.02
C LEU A 3 14.93 -6.83 -7.83
N SER A 4 15.07 -6.05 -6.77
CA SER A 4 15.80 -6.42 -5.57
C SER A 4 15.21 -5.75 -4.32
N ILE A 5 15.47 -6.33 -3.16
CA ILE A 5 14.99 -5.82 -1.86
C ILE A 5 15.48 -4.39 -1.64
N GLY A 6 14.62 -3.53 -1.08
CA GLY A 6 14.89 -2.14 -0.78
C GLY A 6 14.70 -1.17 -1.95
N ARG A 7 14.51 -1.66 -3.18
CA ARG A 7 14.16 -0.82 -4.33
C ARG A 7 12.75 -0.25 -4.16
N THR A 8 12.54 0.97 -4.64
CA THR A 8 11.22 1.60 -4.71
C THR A 8 10.62 1.42 -6.11
N VAL A 9 9.39 0.93 -6.16
CA VAL A 9 8.57 0.76 -7.36
C VAL A 9 7.26 1.53 -7.21
N LEU A 10 6.51 1.68 -8.30
CA LEU A 10 5.16 2.23 -8.27
C LEU A 10 4.14 1.09 -8.29
N TYR A 11 3.31 0.99 -7.27
CA TYR A 11 2.25 -0.02 -7.16
C TYR A 11 0.89 0.59 -7.49
N THR A 12 0.11 -0.11 -8.31
CA THR A 12 -1.25 0.31 -8.69
C THR A 12 -2.28 -0.49 -7.91
N LEU A 13 -3.14 0.17 -7.13
CA LEU A 13 -4.13 -0.50 -6.30
C LEU A 13 -5.19 -1.21 -7.14
N SER A 14 -5.63 -2.40 -6.69
CA SER A 14 -6.91 -2.98 -7.14
C SER A 14 -8.09 -2.42 -6.35
N ALA A 15 -9.31 -2.70 -6.84
CA ALA A 15 -10.54 -2.41 -6.09
C ALA A 15 -10.53 -3.03 -4.69
N ASP A 16 -10.06 -4.28 -4.56
CA ASP A 16 -9.98 -4.98 -3.27
C ASP A 16 -8.97 -4.32 -2.31
N ASP A 17 -7.81 -3.90 -2.83
CA ASP A 17 -6.81 -3.20 -2.04
C ASP A 17 -7.37 -1.87 -1.52
N ALA A 18 -8.01 -1.11 -2.42
CA ALA A 18 -8.63 0.17 -2.08
C ALA A 18 -9.76 0.01 -1.05
N ALA A 19 -10.59 -1.02 -1.19
CA ALA A 19 -11.64 -1.34 -0.22
C ALA A 19 -11.06 -1.71 1.15
N ALA A 20 -9.99 -2.51 1.19
CA ALA A 20 -9.35 -2.90 2.44
C ALA A 20 -8.72 -1.70 3.17
N ILE A 21 -8.02 -0.82 2.46
CA ILE A 21 -7.43 0.41 3.02
C ILE A 21 -8.52 1.33 3.54
N THR A 22 -9.52 1.61 2.69
CA THR A 22 -10.63 2.50 3.05
C THR A 22 -11.41 1.97 4.23
N LYS A 23 -11.63 0.66 4.31
CA LYS A 23 -12.26 0.01 5.46
C LYS A 23 -11.48 0.24 6.76
N ARG A 24 -10.15 0.05 6.77
CA ARG A 24 -9.33 0.28 7.99
C ARG A 24 -9.46 1.72 8.49
N ARG A 25 -9.51 2.68 7.57
CA ARG A 25 -9.64 4.10 7.88
C ARG A 25 -11.06 4.45 8.36
N ALA A 26 -12.08 3.86 7.77
CA ALA A 26 -13.46 4.00 8.22
C ALA A 26 -13.66 3.40 9.62
N ASP A 27 -13.13 2.20 9.86
CA ASP A 27 -13.19 1.52 11.15
C ASP A 27 -12.52 2.39 12.24
N PHE A 28 -11.38 3.01 11.95
CA PHE A 28 -10.75 3.97 12.87
C PHE A 28 -11.60 5.23 13.08
N ALA A 29 -12.14 5.81 12.00
CA ALA A 29 -12.98 7.01 12.09
C ALA A 29 -14.23 6.77 12.94
N GLU A 30 -14.88 5.61 12.82
CA GLU A 30 -16.00 5.22 13.67
C GLU A 30 -15.57 5.02 15.13
N HIS A 31 -14.46 4.30 15.38
CA HIS A 31 -13.92 4.12 16.74
C HIS A 31 -13.62 5.47 17.42
N ARG A 32 -13.04 6.42 16.68
CA ARG A 32 -12.69 7.75 17.22
C ARG A 32 -13.92 8.54 17.69
N LYS A 33 -15.09 8.40 17.07
CA LYS A 33 -16.31 9.11 17.50
C LYS A 33 -16.77 8.70 18.89
N THR A 34 -16.39 7.50 19.33
CA THR A 34 -16.81 6.91 20.60
C THR A 34 -15.74 6.99 21.70
N ASP A 35 -14.54 7.49 21.38
CA ASP A 35 -13.38 7.40 22.27
C ASP A 35 -13.01 8.76 22.88
N ASP A 36 -12.75 8.76 24.19
CA ASP A 36 -12.24 9.91 24.96
C ASP A 36 -10.71 9.80 24.96
N TYR A 37 -10.08 10.38 23.93
CA TYR A 37 -8.68 10.12 23.56
C TYR A 37 -7.70 10.18 24.74
N ARG A 38 -6.97 9.07 24.97
CA ARG A 38 -5.87 8.93 25.93
C ARG A 38 -4.56 8.64 25.19
N ASP A 39 -3.44 9.13 25.72
CA ASP A 39 -2.10 8.95 25.15
C ASP A 39 -1.61 7.49 25.32
N THR A 40 -2.10 6.59 24.45
CA THR A 40 -1.87 5.14 24.55
C THR A 40 -0.77 4.62 23.62
N GLY A 41 -0.17 5.49 22.80
CA GLY A 41 0.77 5.08 21.74
C GLY A 41 0.13 4.34 20.56
N TYR A 42 -1.20 4.30 20.48
CA TYR A 42 -1.92 3.73 19.34
C TYR A 42 -1.68 4.55 18.06
N VAL A 43 -1.39 3.87 16.95
CA VAL A 43 -1.24 4.50 15.63
C VAL A 43 -2.54 4.37 14.86
N ALA A 44 -3.19 5.50 14.65
CA ALA A 44 -4.41 5.60 13.86
C ALA A 44 -4.17 5.33 12.38
N HIS A 45 -5.11 4.66 11.71
CA HIS A 45 -5.15 4.60 10.25
C HIS A 45 -5.91 5.81 9.72
N VAL A 46 -5.19 6.85 9.30
CA VAL A 46 -5.74 8.10 8.78
C VAL A 46 -5.09 8.42 7.44
N GLY A 47 -5.86 8.92 6.49
CA GLY A 47 -5.35 9.34 5.19
C GLY A 47 -6.47 9.60 4.18
N ASN A 48 -6.11 10.07 2.99
CA ASN A 48 -7.05 10.40 1.92
C ASN A 48 -7.69 9.15 1.31
N GLN A 49 -9.00 9.16 1.03
CA GLN A 49 -9.66 8.02 0.37
C GLN A 49 -8.91 7.57 -0.88
N VAL A 50 -8.79 6.26 -1.04
CA VAL A 50 -8.12 5.64 -2.18
C VAL A 50 -9.12 4.89 -3.04
N ARG A 51 -8.78 4.68 -4.30
CA ARG A 51 -9.59 4.01 -5.32
C ARG A 51 -8.72 3.11 -6.17
N GLU A 52 -9.36 2.18 -6.88
CA GLU A 52 -8.68 1.36 -7.87
C GLU A 52 -7.92 2.25 -8.88
N GLY A 53 -6.72 1.82 -9.25
CA GLY A 53 -5.88 2.56 -10.20
C GLY A 53 -5.04 3.67 -9.56
N ASP A 54 -5.29 4.06 -8.30
CA ASP A 54 -4.37 4.95 -7.60
C ASP A 54 -2.98 4.31 -7.50
N VAL A 55 -1.95 5.14 -7.69
CA VAL A 55 -0.56 4.70 -7.76
C VAL A 55 0.22 5.26 -6.59
N PHE A 56 0.90 4.36 -5.86
CA PHE A 56 1.68 4.72 -4.68
C PHE A 56 3.12 4.17 -4.78
N PRO A 57 4.10 4.87 -4.19
CA PRO A 57 5.43 4.31 -4.02
C PRO A 57 5.36 3.10 -3.08
N ALA A 58 6.10 2.05 -3.41
CA ALA A 58 6.19 0.85 -2.61
C ALA A 58 7.62 0.33 -2.55
N VAL A 59 8.04 -0.11 -1.36
CA VAL A 59 9.36 -0.70 -1.15
C VAL A 59 9.28 -2.20 -1.36
N VAL A 60 10.20 -2.76 -2.15
CA VAL A 60 10.33 -4.20 -2.36
C VAL A 60 10.88 -4.84 -1.08
N ILE A 61 10.09 -5.73 -0.47
CA ILE A 61 10.46 -6.42 0.78
C ILE A 61 10.99 -7.82 0.53
N ARG A 62 10.41 -8.53 -0.44
CA ARG A 62 10.80 -9.90 -0.79
C ARG A 62 10.60 -10.14 -2.28
N VAL A 63 11.48 -10.93 -2.89
CA VAL A 63 11.46 -11.27 -4.32
C VAL A 63 11.43 -12.78 -4.49
N TRP A 64 10.65 -13.25 -5.47
CA TRP A 64 10.67 -14.62 -5.97
C TRP A 64 11.06 -14.62 -7.44
N GLU A 65 12.35 -14.84 -7.71
CA GLU A 65 12.93 -14.69 -9.06
C GLU A 65 12.26 -15.59 -10.10
N ALA A 66 12.02 -16.87 -9.76
CA ALA A 66 11.39 -17.82 -10.67
C ALA A 66 9.97 -17.42 -11.11
N ALA A 67 9.26 -16.66 -10.27
CA ALA A 67 7.90 -16.21 -10.53
C ALA A 67 7.82 -14.75 -11.00
N GLY A 68 8.94 -14.02 -11.03
CA GLY A 68 8.96 -12.59 -11.36
C GLY A 68 8.11 -11.72 -10.43
N SER A 69 7.87 -12.16 -9.20
CA SER A 69 6.94 -11.51 -8.25
C SER A 69 7.64 -11.03 -6.98
N ALA A 70 6.98 -10.10 -6.28
CA ALA A 70 7.49 -9.53 -5.04
C ALA A 70 6.39 -9.25 -4.02
N ASN A 71 6.80 -9.16 -2.76
CA ASN A 71 6.01 -8.53 -1.71
C ASN A 71 6.45 -7.08 -1.58
N LEU A 72 5.49 -6.18 -1.51
CA LEU A 72 5.72 -4.75 -1.42
C LEU A 72 5.10 -4.20 -0.14
N HIS A 73 5.83 -3.27 0.47
CA HIS A 73 5.29 -2.39 1.51
C HIS A 73 4.95 -1.05 0.85
N VAL A 74 3.67 -0.84 0.59
CA VAL A 74 3.11 0.32 -0.10
C VAL A 74 2.97 1.47 0.90
N LEU A 75 3.54 2.62 0.54
CA LEU A 75 3.50 3.84 1.35
C LEU A 75 2.29 4.66 0.92
N LEU A 76 1.30 4.77 1.79
CA LEU A 76 0.05 5.48 1.50
C LEU A 76 0.17 6.96 1.89
N ASP A 77 -0.67 7.79 1.29
CA ASP A 77 -0.87 9.17 1.73
C ASP A 77 -1.69 9.19 3.04
N GLY A 78 -0.97 9.02 4.14
CA GLY A 78 -1.54 8.81 5.45
C GLY A 78 -0.53 8.31 6.47
N THR A 79 -1.03 7.94 7.64
CA THR A 79 -0.25 7.34 8.73
C THR A 79 -0.08 5.83 8.59
N ASP A 80 -0.64 5.24 7.53
CA ASP A 80 -0.72 3.80 7.32
C ASP A 80 0.05 3.32 6.09
N THR A 81 0.32 2.03 6.07
CA THR A 81 0.93 1.32 4.95
C THR A 81 0.07 0.15 4.53
N PHE A 82 0.34 -0.40 3.34
CA PHE A 82 -0.36 -1.57 2.83
C PHE A 82 0.61 -2.65 2.35
N TRP A 83 0.27 -3.91 2.62
CA TRP A 83 1.04 -5.06 2.14
C TRP A 83 0.43 -5.60 0.86
N ALA A 84 1.15 -5.47 -0.25
CA ALA A 84 0.80 -6.09 -1.52
C ALA A 84 1.68 -7.32 -1.74
N CYS A 85 1.12 -8.51 -1.56
CA CYS A 85 1.87 -9.76 -1.58
C CYS A 85 1.80 -10.45 -2.94
N SER A 86 2.92 -11.05 -3.37
CA SER A 86 3.04 -11.86 -4.58
C SER A 86 2.60 -11.13 -5.87
N VAL A 87 2.91 -9.83 -5.97
CA VAL A 87 2.54 -8.99 -7.11
C VAL A 87 3.64 -8.95 -8.16
N SER A 88 3.26 -8.90 -9.44
CA SER A 88 4.18 -8.98 -10.58
C SER A 88 4.34 -7.64 -11.30
N GLU A 89 5.40 -7.52 -12.09
CA GLU A 89 5.60 -6.34 -12.96
C GLU A 89 4.45 -6.23 -13.97
N GLY A 90 3.91 -5.04 -14.16
CA GLY A 90 2.82 -4.85 -15.09
C GLY A 90 2.32 -3.42 -15.17
N LYS A 91 1.25 -3.26 -15.95
CA LYS A 91 0.49 -2.02 -16.05
C LYS A 91 -0.94 -2.33 -15.61
N GLY A 92 -1.44 -1.59 -14.62
CA GLY A 92 -2.82 -1.70 -14.16
C GLY A 92 -2.96 -2.30 -12.77
N PRO A 93 -4.20 -2.55 -12.33
CA PRO A 93 -4.52 -2.98 -10.97
C PRO A 93 -3.72 -4.19 -10.51
N ARG A 94 -3.28 -4.16 -9.24
CA ARG A 94 -2.53 -5.25 -8.59
C ARG A 94 -1.20 -5.61 -9.25
N THR A 95 -0.55 -4.62 -9.87
CA THR A 95 0.79 -4.77 -10.46
C THR A 95 1.71 -3.64 -10.01
N TRP A 96 3.01 -3.85 -10.18
CA TRP A 96 4.01 -2.80 -9.96
C TRP A 96 4.75 -2.46 -11.25
N ALA A 97 5.29 -1.24 -11.33
CA ALA A 97 6.13 -0.78 -12.42
C ALA A 97 7.33 0.00 -11.88
N TRP A 98 8.43 0.01 -12.64
CA TRP A 98 9.53 0.92 -12.35
C TRP A 98 9.10 2.38 -12.51
N PRO A 99 9.53 3.30 -11.63
CA PRO A 99 9.32 4.72 -11.84
C PRO A 99 9.92 5.18 -13.19
N PRO A 100 9.29 6.13 -13.89
CA PRO A 100 9.86 6.68 -15.11
C PRO A 100 11.20 7.36 -14.80
N ARG A 101 12.14 7.28 -15.75
CA ARG A 101 13.37 8.06 -15.67
C ARG A 101 13.02 9.51 -15.99
N VAL A 102 13.36 10.43 -15.09
CA VAL A 102 13.28 11.88 -15.27
C VAL A 102 14.67 12.46 -15.41
#